data_AF-A0A0C1RE98-F1
#
_entry.id   AF-A0A0C1RE98-F1
#
_cell.length_a   1.000
_cell.length_b   1.000
_cell.length_c   1.000
_cell.angle_alpha   90.00
_cell.angle_beta   90.00
_cell.angle_gamma   90.00
#
_symmetry.space_group_name_H-M   'P 1'
#
loop_
_entity.id
_entity.type
_entity.pdbx_description
1 polymer ?
#
loop_
_entity_poly.entity_id
_entity_poly.type
_entity_poly.pdbx_seq_one_letter_code
_entity_poly.pdbx_strand_id
1 'polypeptide(L)'
;MDLYQYYQEIFDSSNITMNESLKKADELAKVHAFVDDLLTWYDVLKPREEAVILTYAAGELQLSTLSLVAGLYRQSFTSLRLALELSLSTIFFSTNELDFREWRNGERDIYWQQLVCTDSNTQGIFSSRWAKGFFPELIDFVKEYNKIAKDVYRDLSEFVHGNAYTWEVNKAHIVFNDALFKKWLNNFFNLSQVISFALCLRFMKSLDSQKLHRLESHLLESLGHIEEIRRILGGSV
;
A
#
# COMPACT_ATOMS: atom_id res chain seq x y z
N MET A 1 40.15 -1.64 10.29
CA MET A 1 38.73 -1.52 10.64
C MET A 1 38.35 -2.78 11.38
N ASP A 2 37.96 -2.67 12.64
CA ASP A 2 37.37 -3.78 13.36
C ASP A 2 35.93 -3.95 12.87
N LEU A 3 35.64 -5.07 12.20
CA LEU A 3 34.33 -5.33 11.61
C LEU A 3 33.25 -5.50 12.68
N TYR A 4 33.59 -6.13 13.81
CA TYR A 4 32.65 -6.34 14.90
C TYR A 4 32.25 -5.00 15.49
N GLN A 5 33.23 -4.15 15.81
CA GLN A 5 32.97 -2.82 16.34
C GLN A 5 32.13 -1.98 15.36
N TYR A 6 32.47 -2.01 14.07
CA TYR A 6 31.73 -1.27 13.04
C TYR A 6 30.25 -1.64 12.98
N TYR A 7 29.92 -2.94 12.93
CA TYR A 7 28.52 -3.37 12.90
C TYR A 7 27.81 -3.12 14.23
N GLN A 8 28.51 -3.22 15.37
CA GLN A 8 27.93 -2.87 16.68
C GLN A 8 27.51 -1.39 16.73
N GLU A 9 28.34 -0.47 16.22
CA GLU A 9 28.01 0.96 16.16
C GLU A 9 26.77 1.24 15.27
N ILE A 10 26.60 0.50 14.18
CA ILE A 10 25.40 0.56 13.32
C ILE A 10 24.17 0.09 14.10
N PHE A 11 24.25 -1.04 14.79
CA PHE A 11 23.14 -1.57 15.58
C PHE A 11 22.76 -0.64 16.73
N ASP A 12 23.74 -0.05 17.42
CA ASP A 12 23.49 0.90 18.51
C ASP A 12 22.77 2.15 17.99
N SER A 13 23.18 2.66 16.82
CA SER A 13 22.53 3.81 16.16
C SER A 13 21.08 3.49 15.74
N SER A 14 20.86 2.28 15.23
CA SER A 14 19.51 1.77 14.91
C SER A 14 18.64 1.64 16.15
N ASN A 15 19.18 1.14 17.26
CA ASN A 15 18.45 1.02 18.53
C ASN A 15 18.05 2.38 19.11
N ILE A 16 18.96 3.37 19.06
CA ILE A 16 18.65 4.74 19.47
C ILE A 16 17.51 5.30 18.60
N THR A 17 17.59 5.12 17.28
CA THR A 17 16.57 5.59 16.35
C THR A 17 15.23 4.90 16.60
N MET A 18 15.23 3.59 16.85
CA MET A 18 14.03 2.83 17.18
C MET A 18 13.35 3.34 18.44
N ASN A 19 14.10 3.65 19.50
CA ASN A 19 13.53 4.20 20.73
C ASN A 19 12.84 5.56 20.49
N GLU A 20 13.38 6.40 19.60
CA GLU A 20 12.72 7.64 19.19
C GLU A 20 11.48 7.39 18.34
N SER A 21 11.55 6.48 17.36
CA SER A 21 10.42 6.09 16.51
C SER A 21 9.27 5.49 17.31
N LEU A 22 9.54 4.67 18.33
CA LEU A 22 8.52 4.05 19.18
C LEU A 22 7.75 5.05 20.05
N LYS A 23 8.21 6.31 20.16
CA LYS A 23 7.40 7.40 20.73
C LYS A 23 6.19 7.77 19.85
N LYS A 24 6.12 7.25 18.61
CA LYS A 24 5.01 7.37 17.66
C LYS A 24 4.17 6.09 17.58
N ALA A 25 3.97 5.45 18.73
CA ALA A 25 3.33 4.14 18.82
C ALA A 25 1.91 4.13 18.24
N ASP A 26 1.13 5.20 18.42
CA ASP A 26 -0.24 5.29 17.91
C ASP A 26 -0.26 5.31 16.37
N GLU A 27 0.65 6.03 15.74
CA GLU A 27 0.75 6.05 14.27
C GLU A 27 1.26 4.70 13.73
N LEU A 28 2.22 4.06 14.40
CA LEU A 28 2.71 2.73 14.04
C LEU A 28 1.62 1.65 14.22
N ALA A 29 0.77 1.77 15.24
CA ALA A 29 -0.35 0.87 15.45
C ALA A 29 -1.33 0.88 14.28
N LYS A 30 -1.58 2.05 13.66
CA LYS A 30 -2.41 2.17 12.45
C LYS A 30 -1.80 1.47 11.25
N VAL A 31 -0.47 1.49 11.13
CA VAL A 31 0.25 0.75 10.09
C VAL A 31 0.05 -0.75 10.28
N HIS A 32 0.24 -1.24 11.51
CA HIS A 32 0.03 -2.64 11.83
C HIS A 32 -1.42 -3.07 11.63
N ALA A 33 -2.40 -2.25 12.01
CA ALA A 33 -3.81 -2.54 11.75
C ALA A 33 -4.08 -2.71 10.25
N PHE A 34 -3.48 -1.87 9.40
CA PHE A 34 -3.63 -2.01 7.95
C PHE A 34 -2.95 -3.26 7.37
N VAL A 35 -1.87 -3.74 7.99
CA VAL A 35 -1.29 -5.05 7.64
C VAL A 35 -2.33 -6.17 7.90
N ASP A 36 -2.99 -6.13 9.05
CA ASP A 36 -4.05 -7.09 9.39
C ASP A 36 -5.26 -6.97 8.46
N ASP A 37 -5.60 -5.76 8.01
CA ASP A 37 -6.64 -5.52 7.00
C ASP A 37 -6.31 -6.21 5.68
N LEU A 38 -5.06 -6.09 5.18
CA LEU A 38 -4.63 -6.77 3.94
C LEU A 38 -4.73 -8.29 4.06
N LEU A 39 -4.37 -8.85 5.23
CA LEU A 39 -4.48 -10.28 5.50
C LEU A 39 -5.96 -10.72 5.61
N THR A 40 -6.82 -9.87 6.17
CA THR A 40 -8.26 -10.09 6.20
C THR A 40 -8.85 -10.08 4.79
N TRP A 41 -8.43 -9.15 3.94
CA TRP A 41 -8.78 -9.13 2.52
C TRP A 41 -8.34 -10.40 1.80
N TYR A 42 -7.10 -10.86 2.01
CA TYR A 42 -6.64 -12.14 1.47
C TYR A 42 -7.58 -13.30 1.87
N ASP A 43 -7.92 -13.40 3.15
CA ASP A 43 -8.79 -14.46 3.65
C ASP A 43 -10.18 -14.46 3.05
N VAL A 44 -10.83 -13.29 2.91
CA VAL A 44 -12.18 -13.21 2.36
C VAL A 44 -12.19 -13.44 0.84
N LEU A 45 -11.09 -13.17 0.15
CA LEU A 45 -10.97 -13.36 -1.30
C LEU A 45 -10.66 -14.81 -1.71
N LYS A 46 -10.29 -15.69 -0.77
CA LYS A 46 -10.15 -17.14 -1.05
C LYS A 46 -11.44 -17.67 -1.71
N PRO A 47 -11.32 -18.46 -2.81
CA PRO A 47 -10.12 -19.15 -3.30
C PRO A 47 -9.34 -18.46 -4.44
N ARG A 48 -9.50 -17.14 -4.66
CA ARG A 48 -8.79 -16.42 -5.73
C ARG A 48 -7.28 -16.62 -5.63
N GLU A 49 -6.65 -17.07 -6.71
CA GLU A 49 -5.21 -17.36 -6.72
C GLU A 49 -4.39 -16.08 -6.60
N GLU A 50 -4.82 -15.00 -7.27
CA GLU A 50 -4.16 -13.70 -7.25
C GLU A 50 -4.16 -13.05 -5.86
N ALA A 51 -5.12 -13.42 -4.99
CA ALA A 51 -5.26 -12.83 -3.66
C ALA A 51 -4.03 -13.08 -2.76
N VAL A 52 -3.23 -14.12 -3.03
CA VAL A 52 -1.99 -14.38 -2.29
C VAL A 52 -1.02 -13.19 -2.34
N ILE A 53 -1.08 -12.37 -3.39
CA ILE A 53 -0.21 -11.19 -3.56
C ILE A 53 -0.46 -10.17 -2.44
N LEU A 54 -1.64 -10.13 -1.83
CA LEU A 54 -1.91 -9.29 -0.65
C LEU A 54 -1.06 -9.68 0.56
N THR A 55 -0.70 -10.97 0.68
CA THR A 55 0.23 -11.41 1.74
C THR A 55 1.66 -10.92 1.49
N TYR A 56 2.06 -10.80 0.22
CA TYR A 56 3.35 -10.20 -0.15
C TYR A 56 3.34 -8.69 0.11
N ALA A 57 2.25 -8.00 -0.23
CA ALA A 57 2.08 -6.58 0.08
C ALA A 57 2.11 -6.31 1.59
N ALA A 58 1.46 -7.16 2.39
CA ALA A 58 1.51 -7.11 3.85
C ALA A 58 2.94 -7.29 4.39
N GLY A 59 3.70 -8.26 3.84
CA GLY A 59 5.10 -8.47 4.18
C GLY A 59 5.99 -7.26 3.83
N GLU A 60 5.81 -6.66 2.66
CA GLU A 60 6.54 -5.45 2.28
C GLU A 60 6.20 -4.24 3.16
N LEU A 61 4.95 -4.11 3.59
CA LEU A 61 4.57 -3.06 4.54
C LEU A 61 5.22 -3.27 5.92
N GLN A 62 5.33 -4.52 6.38
CA GLN A 62 6.06 -4.86 7.62
C GLN A 62 7.56 -4.54 7.49
N LEU A 63 8.20 -4.93 6.39
CA LEU A 63 9.62 -4.63 6.12
C LEU A 63 9.87 -3.13 5.98
N SER A 64 8.93 -2.42 5.33
CA SER A 64 8.96 -0.97 5.21
C SER A 64 8.91 -0.29 6.58
N THR A 65 8.02 -0.76 7.46
CA THR A 65 7.87 -0.24 8.83
C THR A 65 9.06 -0.56 9.70
N LEU A 66 9.61 -1.78 9.61
CA LEU A 66 10.84 -2.16 10.31
C LEU A 66 12.01 -1.26 9.89
N SER A 67 12.15 -1.03 8.58
CA SER A 67 13.18 -0.14 8.04
C SER A 67 12.97 1.30 8.50
N LEU A 68 11.72 1.76 8.62
CA LEU A 68 11.38 3.09 9.11
C LEU A 68 11.87 3.29 10.54
N VAL A 69 11.51 2.37 11.45
CA VAL A 69 11.85 2.48 12.87
C VAL A 69 13.35 2.28 13.10
N ALA A 70 14.03 1.54 12.23
CA ALA A 70 15.48 1.38 12.26
C ALA A 70 16.26 2.58 11.67
N GLY A 71 15.58 3.61 11.14
CA GLY A 71 16.22 4.76 10.50
C GLY A 71 16.74 4.50 9.08
N LEU A 72 16.38 3.38 8.47
CA LEU A 72 16.70 2.99 7.09
C LEU A 72 15.65 3.54 6.12
N TYR A 73 15.52 4.87 6.10
CA TYR A 73 14.41 5.55 5.40
C TYR A 73 14.31 5.21 3.91
N ARG A 74 15.44 5.11 3.20
CA ARG A 74 15.41 4.82 1.76
C ARG A 74 14.83 3.44 1.46
N GLN A 75 15.25 2.44 2.23
CA GLN A 75 14.72 1.07 2.18
C GLN A 75 13.24 1.07 2.56
N SER A 76 12.88 1.84 3.60
CA SER A 76 11.49 2.01 4.01
C SER A 76 10.60 2.55 2.89
N PHE A 77 10.97 3.63 2.22
CA PHE A 77 10.21 4.17 1.08
C PHE A 77 10.16 3.20 -0.11
N THR A 78 11.24 2.44 -0.35
CA THR A 78 11.30 1.44 -1.42
C THR A 78 10.31 0.30 -1.19
N SER A 79 10.30 -0.30 0.01
CA SER A 79 9.34 -1.35 0.35
C SER A 79 7.90 -0.82 0.41
N LEU A 80 7.68 0.42 0.85
CA LEU A 80 6.33 1.02 0.84
C LEU A 80 5.80 1.14 -0.60
N ARG A 81 6.67 1.48 -1.56
CA ARG A 81 6.30 1.51 -2.99
C ARG A 81 5.92 0.13 -3.49
N LEU A 82 6.71 -0.88 -3.16
CA LEU A 82 6.43 -2.24 -3.60
C LEU A 82 5.12 -2.76 -3.00
N ALA A 83 4.81 -2.43 -1.74
CA ALA A 83 3.51 -2.73 -1.15
C ALA A 83 2.32 -2.14 -1.93
N LEU A 84 2.45 -0.90 -2.44
CA LEU A 84 1.45 -0.29 -3.33
C LEU A 84 1.31 -1.06 -4.64
N GLU A 85 2.43 -1.33 -5.33
CA GLU A 85 2.45 -2.03 -6.61
C GLU A 85 1.85 -3.44 -6.50
N LEU A 86 2.21 -4.19 -5.46
CA LEU A 86 1.67 -5.53 -5.18
C LEU A 86 0.17 -5.49 -4.88
N SER A 87 -0.28 -4.53 -4.07
CA SER A 87 -1.70 -4.40 -3.74
C SER A 87 -2.54 -4.08 -4.98
N LEU A 88 -2.11 -3.11 -5.80
CA LEU A 88 -2.83 -2.73 -7.01
C LEU A 88 -2.73 -3.80 -8.12
N SER A 89 -1.62 -4.54 -8.20
CA SER A 89 -1.49 -5.65 -9.14
C SER A 89 -2.41 -6.82 -8.79
N THR A 90 -2.67 -7.10 -7.51
CA THR A 90 -3.70 -8.07 -7.08
C THR A 90 -5.05 -7.76 -7.76
N ILE A 91 -5.45 -6.49 -7.71
CA ILE A 91 -6.71 -6.03 -8.30
C ILE A 91 -6.66 -6.16 -9.82
N PHE A 92 -5.58 -5.70 -10.45
CA PHE A 92 -5.41 -5.81 -11.90
C PHE A 92 -5.44 -7.26 -12.40
N PHE A 93 -4.74 -8.17 -11.73
CA PHE A 93 -4.68 -9.59 -12.09
C PHE A 93 -6.01 -10.31 -11.95
N SER A 94 -6.89 -9.86 -11.04
CA SER A 94 -8.23 -10.43 -10.87
C SER A 94 -9.15 -10.30 -12.11
N THR A 95 -8.70 -9.60 -13.15
CA THR A 95 -9.37 -9.49 -14.46
C THR A 95 -8.43 -9.79 -15.64
N ASN A 96 -7.15 -10.08 -15.37
CA ASN A 96 -6.11 -10.29 -16.38
C ASN A 96 -5.32 -11.57 -16.02
N GLU A 97 -6.00 -12.71 -16.07
CA GLU A 97 -5.45 -14.03 -15.68
C GLU A 97 -4.19 -14.42 -16.48
N LEU A 98 -4.11 -14.04 -17.76
CA LEU A 98 -2.90 -14.29 -18.56
C LEU A 98 -1.69 -13.54 -17.97
N ASP A 99 -1.84 -12.25 -17.71
CA ASP A 99 -0.79 -11.42 -17.13
C ASP A 99 -0.39 -11.93 -15.73
N PHE A 100 -1.35 -12.45 -14.95
CA PHE A 100 -1.07 -13.08 -13.65
C PHE A 100 -0.19 -14.33 -13.80
N ARG A 101 -0.50 -15.20 -14.77
CA ARG A 101 0.28 -16.42 -15.03
C ARG A 101 1.68 -16.11 -15.52
N GLU A 102 1.82 -15.16 -16.45
CA GLU A 102 3.12 -14.69 -16.94
C GLU A 102 3.96 -14.13 -15.78
N TRP A 103 3.37 -13.28 -14.92
CA TRP A 103 4.06 -12.75 -13.74
C TRP A 103 4.48 -13.87 -12.77
N ARG A 104 3.59 -14.81 -12.48
CA ARG A 104 3.86 -15.94 -11.60
C ARG A 104 4.97 -16.86 -12.14
N ASN A 105 5.08 -16.98 -13.46
CA ASN A 105 6.12 -17.75 -14.12
C ASN A 105 7.46 -16.99 -14.27
N GLY A 106 7.52 -15.72 -13.86
CA GLY A 106 8.70 -14.87 -14.04
C GLY A 106 8.91 -14.40 -15.49
N GLU A 107 7.86 -14.45 -16.31
CA GLU A 107 7.88 -14.04 -17.72
C GLU A 107 7.50 -12.57 -17.90
N ARG A 108 7.01 -11.92 -16.84
CA ARG A 108 6.52 -10.54 -16.86
C ARG A 108 6.73 -9.81 -15.54
N ASP A 109 7.03 -8.52 -15.65
CA ASP A 109 7.07 -7.58 -14.52
C ASP A 109 5.73 -6.86 -14.30
N ILE A 110 5.53 -6.34 -13.10
CA ILE A 110 4.43 -5.42 -12.81
C ILE A 110 4.76 -4.05 -13.40
N TYR A 111 3.95 -3.58 -14.36
CA TYR A 111 4.13 -2.27 -14.96
C TYR A 111 3.16 -1.25 -14.36
N TRP A 112 3.68 -0.29 -13.59
CA TRP A 112 2.88 0.76 -12.95
C TRP A 112 1.89 1.44 -13.90
N GLN A 113 2.31 1.75 -15.13
CA GLN A 113 1.47 2.40 -16.12
C GLN A 113 0.22 1.56 -16.44
N GLN A 114 0.31 0.23 -16.45
CA GLN A 114 -0.87 -0.61 -16.71
C GLN A 114 -1.89 -0.55 -15.56
N LEU A 115 -1.43 -0.34 -14.33
CA LEU A 115 -2.29 -0.26 -13.16
C LEU A 115 -3.10 1.05 -13.16
N VAL A 116 -2.47 2.19 -13.47
CA VAL A 116 -3.08 3.52 -13.28
C VAL A 116 -3.39 4.30 -14.56
N CYS A 117 -3.11 3.76 -15.74
CA CYS A 117 -3.39 4.45 -17.01
C CYS A 117 -4.89 4.68 -17.20
N THR A 118 -5.23 5.88 -17.66
CA THR A 118 -6.60 6.31 -17.96
C THR A 118 -6.84 6.53 -19.45
N ASP A 119 -5.82 6.32 -20.30
CA ASP A 119 -5.93 6.50 -21.73
C ASP A 119 -6.81 5.41 -22.35
N SER A 120 -7.43 5.75 -23.49
CA SER A 120 -8.46 4.95 -24.16
C SER A 120 -8.03 3.53 -24.54
N ASN A 121 -6.72 3.26 -24.64
CA ASN A 121 -6.19 2.01 -25.16
C ASN A 121 -5.78 1.01 -24.05
N THR A 122 -5.54 1.48 -22.82
CA THR A 122 -5.16 0.65 -21.67
C THR A 122 -5.86 1.19 -20.43
N GLN A 123 -7.03 0.66 -20.12
CA GLN A 123 -7.85 1.15 -19.02
C GLN A 123 -7.45 0.47 -17.72
N GLY A 124 -6.63 1.15 -16.93
CA GLY A 124 -6.19 0.73 -15.60
C GLY A 124 -7.35 0.64 -14.60
N ILE A 125 -7.03 0.18 -13.39
CA ILE A 125 -8.01 -0.22 -12.37
C ILE A 125 -8.88 0.93 -11.87
N PHE A 126 -8.43 2.18 -12.04
CA PHE A 126 -9.16 3.40 -11.70
C PHE A 126 -9.82 4.08 -12.92
N SER A 127 -10.10 3.33 -13.98
CA SER A 127 -10.81 3.86 -15.15
C SER A 127 -12.33 3.83 -14.93
N SER A 128 -13.06 4.69 -15.65
CA SER A 128 -14.53 4.67 -15.63
C SER A 128 -15.11 3.34 -16.12
N ARG A 129 -14.41 2.60 -17.00
CA ARG A 129 -14.85 1.25 -17.41
C ARG A 129 -14.78 0.27 -16.26
N TRP A 130 -13.72 0.31 -15.46
CA TRP A 130 -13.58 -0.53 -14.28
C TRP A 130 -14.69 -0.27 -13.27
N ALA A 131 -14.94 1.00 -12.92
CA ALA A 131 -16.06 1.35 -12.05
C ALA A 131 -17.39 0.84 -12.60
N LYS A 132 -17.71 1.12 -13.86
CA LYS A 132 -18.96 0.64 -14.49
C LYS A 132 -19.08 -0.89 -14.51
N GLY A 133 -17.96 -1.61 -14.56
CA GLY A 133 -17.95 -3.07 -14.58
C GLY A 133 -18.14 -3.73 -13.21
N PHE A 134 -17.59 -3.12 -12.15
CA PHE A 134 -17.53 -3.77 -10.83
C PHE A 134 -18.32 -3.05 -9.74
N PHE A 135 -18.33 -1.72 -9.73
CA PHE A 135 -19.04 -0.92 -8.74
C PHE A 135 -19.38 0.47 -9.31
N PRO A 136 -20.44 0.59 -10.13
CA PRO A 136 -20.79 1.82 -10.85
C PRO A 136 -21.00 3.04 -9.95
N GLU A 137 -21.50 2.84 -8.73
CA GLU A 137 -21.77 3.91 -7.79
C GLU A 137 -20.48 4.61 -7.28
N LEU A 138 -19.30 3.98 -7.45
CA LEU A 138 -18.01 4.59 -7.11
C LEU A 138 -17.35 5.37 -8.25
N ILE A 139 -18.03 5.54 -9.39
CA ILE A 139 -17.45 6.13 -10.61
C ILE A 139 -16.92 7.55 -10.41
N ASP A 140 -17.56 8.35 -9.57
CA ASP A 140 -17.17 9.76 -9.37
C ASP A 140 -15.89 9.89 -8.53
N PHE A 141 -15.55 8.87 -7.75
CA PHE A 141 -14.36 8.84 -6.89
C PHE A 141 -13.11 8.34 -7.62
N VAL A 142 -13.24 7.56 -8.70
CA VAL A 142 -12.07 6.89 -9.33
C VAL A 142 -10.98 7.86 -9.79
N LYS A 143 -11.35 9.06 -10.26
CA LYS A 143 -10.38 10.06 -10.71
C LYS A 143 -9.54 10.61 -9.56
N GLU A 144 -10.17 10.84 -8.42
CA GLU A 144 -9.49 11.32 -7.22
C GLU A 144 -8.51 10.28 -6.70
N TYR A 145 -8.95 9.05 -6.50
CA TYR A 145 -8.08 7.96 -6.02
C TYR A 145 -6.98 7.62 -7.03
N ASN A 146 -7.21 7.72 -8.35
CA ASN A 146 -6.14 7.60 -9.35
C ASN A 146 -5.06 8.67 -9.16
N LYS A 147 -5.47 9.92 -8.92
CA LYS A 147 -4.54 11.03 -8.67
C LYS A 147 -3.71 10.78 -7.40
N ILE A 148 -4.36 10.40 -6.30
CA ILE A 148 -3.67 10.07 -5.05
C ILE A 148 -2.66 8.93 -5.28
N ALA A 149 -3.07 7.87 -5.99
CA ALA A 149 -2.18 6.75 -6.32
C ALA A 149 -0.93 7.21 -7.10
N LYS A 150 -1.11 8.07 -8.10
CA LYS A 150 -0.01 8.63 -8.91
C LYS A 150 0.91 9.54 -8.11
N ASP A 151 0.35 10.40 -7.26
CA ASP A 151 1.12 11.34 -6.44
C ASP A 151 1.96 10.57 -5.41
N VAL A 152 1.36 9.61 -4.69
CA VAL A 152 2.08 8.74 -3.75
C VAL A 152 3.17 7.95 -4.46
N TYR A 153 2.86 7.28 -5.57
CA TYR A 153 3.85 6.52 -6.31
C TYR A 153 5.03 7.38 -6.78
N ARG A 154 4.75 8.59 -7.25
CA ARG A 154 5.77 9.53 -7.69
C ARG A 154 6.70 9.89 -6.53
N ASP A 155 6.13 10.27 -5.40
CA ASP A 155 6.86 10.61 -4.18
C ASP A 155 7.75 9.46 -3.69
N LEU A 156 7.23 8.23 -3.68
CA LEU A 156 8.00 7.05 -3.29
C LEU A 156 9.11 6.72 -4.29
N SER A 157 8.85 6.92 -5.59
CA SER A 157 9.80 6.63 -6.66
C SER A 157 11.04 7.53 -6.61
N GLU A 158 10.97 8.72 -6.02
CA GLU A 158 12.14 9.59 -5.86
C GLU A 158 13.24 8.95 -5.00
N PHE A 159 12.84 8.17 -3.99
CA PHE A 159 13.73 7.40 -3.11
C PHE A 159 14.27 6.13 -3.76
N VAL A 160 13.65 5.65 -4.85
CA VAL A 160 14.16 4.52 -5.63
C VAL A 160 15.15 5.01 -6.68
N HIS A 161 14.77 6.02 -7.47
CA HIS A 161 15.57 6.53 -8.58
C HIS A 161 16.76 7.39 -8.15
N GLY A 162 16.85 7.76 -6.87
CA GLY A 162 18.02 8.48 -6.36
C GLY A 162 18.07 9.93 -6.80
N ASN A 163 16.92 10.60 -6.77
CA ASN A 163 16.87 12.05 -6.92
C ASN A 163 17.82 12.70 -5.90
N ALA A 164 18.60 13.70 -6.32
CA ALA A 164 19.74 14.22 -5.58
C ALA A 164 19.41 14.57 -4.12
N TYR A 165 18.25 15.20 -3.87
CA TYR A 165 17.83 15.59 -2.54
C TYR A 165 17.62 14.38 -1.59
N THR A 166 17.34 13.18 -2.11
CA THR A 166 17.15 11.94 -1.33
C THR A 166 18.45 11.34 -0.80
N TRP A 167 19.61 11.80 -1.31
CA TRP A 167 20.94 11.35 -0.88
C TRP A 167 21.55 12.21 0.22
N GLU A 168 21.19 13.50 0.25
CA GLU A 168 21.54 14.41 1.36
C GLU A 168 20.84 14.03 2.67
N VAL A 169 19.88 13.11 2.58
CA VAL A 169 19.11 12.57 3.69
C VAL A 169 19.99 11.71 4.58
N ASN A 170 20.22 12.19 5.81
CA ASN A 170 21.05 11.59 6.86
C ASN A 170 22.53 11.31 6.50
N LYS A 171 23.00 11.65 5.29
CA LYS A 171 24.42 11.53 4.87
C LYS A 171 25.07 10.18 5.22
N ALA A 172 24.33 9.08 5.00
CA ALA A 172 24.72 7.71 5.34
C ALA A 172 24.79 7.36 6.85
N HIS A 173 24.28 8.22 7.73
CA HIS A 173 24.12 7.92 9.15
C HIS A 173 22.73 7.34 9.45
N ILE A 174 22.67 6.39 10.37
CA ILE A 174 21.41 5.94 10.97
C ILE A 174 21.09 6.89 12.12
N VAL A 175 20.11 7.76 11.91
CA VAL A 175 19.65 8.72 12.90
C VAL A 175 18.18 9.00 12.70
N PHE A 176 17.46 9.18 13.81
CA PHE A 176 16.05 9.55 13.75
C PHE A 176 15.87 10.88 13.02
N ASN A 177 14.99 10.86 12.03
CA ASN A 177 14.62 12.00 11.21
C ASN A 177 13.10 12.13 11.20
N ASP A 178 12.58 13.02 12.05
CA ASP A 178 11.14 13.27 12.21
C ASP A 178 10.45 13.70 10.91
N ALA A 179 11.14 14.47 10.05
CA ALA A 179 10.56 14.95 8.80
C ALA A 179 10.33 13.79 7.81
N LEU A 180 11.29 12.89 7.65
CA LEU A 180 11.13 11.70 6.81
C LEU A 180 10.13 10.72 7.41
N PHE A 181 10.14 10.56 8.74
CA PHE A 181 9.20 9.70 9.43
C PHE A 181 7.76 10.15 9.16
N LYS A 182 7.49 11.46 9.30
CA LYS A 182 6.19 12.06 8.95
C LYS A 182 5.87 11.96 7.46
N LYS A 183 6.83 12.19 6.56
CA LYS A 183 6.61 12.03 5.11
C LYS A 183 6.25 10.59 4.76
N TRP A 184 6.92 9.62 5.37
CA TRP A 184 6.60 8.20 5.20
C TRP A 184 5.19 7.90 5.71
N LEU A 185 4.82 8.36 6.91
CA LEU A 185 3.46 8.16 7.46
C LEU A 185 2.39 8.76 6.55
N ASN A 186 2.62 9.97 6.04
CA ASN A 186 1.70 10.60 5.09
C ASN A 186 1.53 9.79 3.80
N ASN A 187 2.63 9.27 3.24
CA ASN A 187 2.57 8.39 2.09
C ASN A 187 1.84 7.08 2.41
N PHE A 188 2.08 6.50 3.60
CA PHE A 188 1.36 5.33 4.07
C PHE A 188 -0.15 5.58 4.17
N PHE A 189 -0.60 6.69 4.77
CA PHE A 189 -2.03 6.99 4.88
C PHE A 189 -2.72 7.16 3.53
N ASN A 190 -2.06 7.85 2.58
CA ASN A 190 -2.62 8.00 1.24
C ASN A 190 -2.64 6.66 0.47
N LEU A 191 -1.59 5.85 0.64
CA LEU A 191 -1.48 4.51 0.06
C LEU A 191 -2.57 3.57 0.60
N SER A 192 -2.82 3.58 1.90
CA SER A 192 -3.83 2.69 2.51
C SER A 192 -5.24 3.05 2.03
N GLN A 193 -5.56 4.34 1.91
CA GLN A 193 -6.83 4.79 1.32
C GLN A 193 -6.99 4.34 -0.14
N VAL A 194 -5.94 4.49 -0.96
CA VAL A 194 -5.93 4.05 -2.36
C VAL A 194 -6.16 2.55 -2.48
N ILE A 195 -5.47 1.75 -1.67
CA ILE A 195 -5.60 0.30 -1.70
C ILE A 195 -6.98 -0.13 -1.22
N SER A 196 -7.47 0.39 -0.10
CA SER A 196 -8.82 0.10 0.41
C SER A 196 -9.88 0.44 -0.63
N PHE A 197 -9.78 1.62 -1.27
CA PHE A 197 -10.74 2.03 -2.29
C PHE A 197 -10.71 1.08 -3.49
N ALA A 198 -9.51 0.71 -3.98
CA ALA A 198 -9.38 -0.16 -5.13
C ALA A 198 -9.86 -1.60 -4.86
N LEU A 199 -9.63 -2.12 -3.66
CA LEU A 199 -10.17 -3.40 -3.20
C LEU A 199 -11.70 -3.36 -3.13
N CYS A 200 -12.27 -2.28 -2.58
CA CYS A 200 -13.71 -2.07 -2.55
C CYS A 200 -14.32 -2.00 -3.96
N LEU A 201 -13.75 -1.17 -4.82
CA LEU A 201 -14.14 -1.00 -6.22
C LEU A 201 -14.24 -2.33 -6.96
N ARG A 202 -13.29 -3.25 -6.71
CA ARG A 202 -13.22 -4.53 -7.42
C ARG A 202 -14.06 -5.63 -6.78
N PHE A 203 -14.04 -5.76 -5.45
CA PHE A 203 -14.49 -6.97 -4.78
C PHE A 203 -15.73 -6.80 -3.93
N MET A 204 -16.02 -5.60 -3.42
CA MET A 204 -17.04 -5.40 -2.38
C MET A 204 -18.42 -5.94 -2.79
N LYS A 205 -18.87 -5.67 -4.02
CA LYS A 205 -20.15 -6.17 -4.56
C LYS A 205 -20.20 -7.69 -4.79
N SER A 206 -19.07 -8.38 -4.75
CA SER A 206 -18.96 -9.83 -4.95
C SER A 206 -18.84 -10.64 -3.65
N LEU A 207 -18.74 -9.96 -2.50
CA LEU A 207 -18.63 -10.60 -1.19
C LEU A 207 -20.01 -10.87 -0.59
N ASP A 208 -20.13 -11.98 0.12
CA ASP A 208 -21.28 -12.27 0.96
C ASP A 208 -21.28 -11.44 2.26
N SER A 209 -22.40 -11.42 2.98
CA SER A 209 -22.56 -10.63 4.20
C SER A 209 -21.59 -11.02 5.32
N GLN A 210 -21.23 -12.31 5.43
CA GLN A 210 -20.29 -12.79 6.44
C GLN A 210 -18.89 -12.24 6.16
N LYS A 211 -18.47 -12.22 4.89
CA LYS A 211 -17.20 -11.64 4.46
C LYS A 211 -17.19 -10.12 4.60
N LEU A 212 -18.29 -9.44 4.26
CA LEU A 212 -18.41 -7.98 4.43
C LEU A 212 -18.31 -7.57 5.90
N HIS A 213 -18.96 -8.31 6.81
CA HIS A 213 -18.89 -8.01 8.24
C HIS A 213 -17.45 -8.07 8.79
N ARG A 214 -16.62 -9.00 8.28
CA ARG A 214 -15.20 -9.06 8.66
C ARG A 214 -14.38 -7.83 8.25
N LEU A 215 -14.83 -7.10 7.23
CA LEU A 215 -14.15 -5.91 6.71
C LEU A 215 -14.75 -4.59 7.23
N GLU A 216 -15.92 -4.67 7.88
CA GLU A 216 -16.75 -3.50 8.17
C GLU A 216 -16.02 -2.41 8.96
N SER A 217 -15.38 -2.78 10.07
CA SER A 217 -14.71 -1.82 10.95
C SER A 217 -13.65 -1.00 10.21
N HIS A 218 -12.80 -1.68 9.44
CA HIS A 218 -11.68 -1.04 8.76
C HIS A 218 -12.14 -0.22 7.54
N LEU A 219 -13.18 -0.69 6.83
CA LEU A 219 -13.75 0.04 5.70
C LEU A 219 -14.50 1.29 6.13
N LEU A 220 -15.17 1.28 7.27
CA LEU A 220 -15.79 2.48 7.84
C LEU A 220 -14.73 3.48 8.32
N GLU A 221 -13.64 3.02 8.93
CA GLU A 221 -12.55 3.91 9.34
C GLU A 221 -11.88 4.59 8.13
N SER A 222 -11.58 3.83 7.07
CA SER A 222 -10.82 4.33 5.93
C SER A 222 -11.68 5.04 4.87
N LEU A 223 -12.87 4.51 4.59
CA LEU A 223 -13.73 4.93 3.47
C LEU A 223 -15.14 5.30 3.91
N GLY A 224 -15.39 5.41 5.22
CA GLY A 224 -16.70 5.74 5.76
C GLY A 224 -17.22 7.12 5.37
N HIS A 225 -16.42 7.97 4.71
CA HIS A 225 -16.88 9.21 4.10
C HIS A 225 -17.70 8.97 2.80
N ILE A 226 -17.51 7.83 2.12
CA ILE A 226 -18.22 7.45 0.89
C ILE A 226 -19.57 6.80 1.26
N GLU A 227 -20.67 7.43 0.88
CA GLU A 227 -22.03 6.98 1.25
C GLU A 227 -22.36 5.59 0.69
N GLU A 228 -21.94 5.33 -0.54
CA GLU A 228 -22.16 4.07 -1.25
C GLU A 228 -21.54 2.88 -0.50
N ILE A 229 -20.38 3.10 0.12
CA ILE A 229 -19.68 2.08 0.93
C ILE A 229 -20.44 1.86 2.24
N ARG A 230 -20.83 2.92 2.95
CA ARG A 230 -21.64 2.81 4.17
C ARG A 230 -22.93 2.03 3.92
N ARG A 231 -23.61 2.29 2.80
CA ARG A 231 -24.87 1.64 2.42
C ARG A 231 -24.72 0.14 2.22
N ILE A 232 -23.62 -0.33 1.62
CA ILE A 232 -23.37 -1.78 1.45
C ILE A 232 -23.03 -2.45 2.78
N LEU A 233 -22.32 -1.76 3.67
CA LEU A 233 -21.98 -2.28 4.99
C LEU A 233 -23.15 -2.28 5.98
N GLY A 234 -24.32 -1.75 5.58
CA GLY A 234 -25.51 -1.71 6.43
C GLY A 234 -25.53 -0.53 7.41
N GLY A 235 -24.65 0.46 7.24
CA GLY A 235 -24.67 1.68 8.02
C GLY A 235 -25.89 2.55 7.70
N SER A 236 -26.52 3.11 8.74
CA SER A 236 -27.61 4.08 8.61
C SER A 236 -27.14 5.35 7.89
N VAL A 237 -27.98 5.84 6.96
CA VAL A 237 -27.80 7.10 6.20
C VAL A 237 -27.97 8.30 7.12
#